data_AF-A0A7Y5IU04-F1
#
_entry.id   AF-A0A7Y5IU04-F1
#
_cell.length_a   1.000
_cell.length_b   1.000
_cell.length_c   1.000
_cell.angle_alpha   90.00
_cell.angle_beta   90.00
_cell.angle_gamma   90.00
#
_symmetry.space_group_name_H-M   'P 1'
#
loop_
_entity.id
_entity.type
_entity.pdbx_description
1 polymer ?
#
loop_
_entity_poly.entity_id
_entity_poly.type
_entity_poly.pdbx_seq_one_letter_code
_entity_poly.pdbx_strand_id
1 'polypeptide(L)'
;MPCLPKILISGLIAGFPCLSPLAACAFEGAADLRNRPCVDCHACNAPTREAPCLRGCPRPHEVAPTPIPATATADIPDFFVLDQLSDLYGPVFFPHKLHADMEGMAQGCAVCHHHNPPGKILGCKECHGGPSNPEHLGQPGLKGAYHRQCLSCHREWSHETDCAVCHQPRENGHIIPVTPEATDIMGRLHPNVKPPGKWVYKTPDMPEGGVVTFHHGEHIQLFGLACVECHRKENCSRCHGGTAPNHRVRTDPHED
;
A
#
# COMPACT_ATOMS: atom_id res chain seq x y z
N MET A 1 -26.58 -60.34 31.36
CA MET A 1 -28.05 -60.39 31.51
C MET A 1 -28.39 -59.96 32.94
N PRO A 2 -29.46 -59.19 33.24
CA PRO A 2 -30.42 -58.43 32.41
C PRO A 2 -30.36 -56.91 32.69
N CYS A 3 -30.72 -55.99 31.77
CA CYS A 3 -32.04 -55.57 31.28
C CYS A 3 -33.01 -55.04 32.36
N LEU A 4 -33.33 -53.74 32.31
CA LEU A 4 -34.73 -53.27 32.30
C LEU A 4 -34.88 -51.84 31.71
N PRO A 5 -36.00 -51.52 31.02
CA PRO A 5 -36.14 -50.41 30.07
C PRO A 5 -37.03 -49.25 30.57
N LYS A 6 -36.89 -48.07 29.99
CA LYS A 6 -37.95 -47.03 29.88
C LYS A 6 -37.63 -46.15 28.66
N ILE A 7 -38.53 -45.66 27.81
CA ILE A 7 -39.98 -45.75 27.59
C ILE A 7 -40.12 -45.23 26.14
N LEU A 8 -41.00 -45.86 25.34
CA LEU A 8 -41.45 -45.33 24.05
C LEU A 8 -42.16 -43.99 24.24
N ILE A 9 -41.78 -42.97 23.48
CA ILE A 9 -42.74 -41.97 23.02
C ILE A 9 -42.55 -41.83 21.50
N SER A 10 -43.54 -42.34 20.79
CA SER A 10 -43.76 -42.16 19.37
C SER A 10 -44.30 -40.74 19.15
N GLY A 11 -43.70 -39.97 18.26
CA GLY A 11 -44.08 -38.58 18.02
C GLY A 11 -43.54 -38.03 16.70
N LEU A 12 -44.31 -38.27 15.65
CA LEU A 12 -44.46 -37.56 14.38
C LEU A 12 -43.30 -36.72 13.80
N ILE A 13 -42.98 -37.13 12.57
CA ILE A 13 -42.22 -36.48 11.51
C ILE A 13 -42.74 -35.06 11.21
N ALA A 14 -41.83 -34.07 11.21
CA ALA A 14 -41.90 -32.89 10.35
C ALA A 14 -40.48 -32.49 9.96
N GLY A 15 -40.20 -32.53 8.66
CA GLY A 15 -38.86 -32.42 8.09
C GLY A 15 -38.21 -31.06 8.24
N PHE A 16 -36.88 -31.07 8.38
CA PHE A 16 -35.98 -30.01 7.97
C PHE A 16 -34.67 -30.65 7.49
N PRO A 17 -34.35 -30.63 6.19
CA PRO A 17 -33.08 -31.10 5.69
C PRO A 17 -32.09 -29.92 5.70
N CYS A 18 -31.11 -29.95 6.60
CA CYS A 18 -29.85 -29.23 6.44
C CYS A 18 -28.78 -29.89 7.31
N LEU A 19 -28.35 -31.09 6.91
CA LEU A 19 -27.02 -31.58 7.24
C LEU A 19 -26.08 -31.16 6.11
N SER A 20 -25.37 -30.06 6.32
CA SER A 20 -24.08 -29.83 5.68
C SER A 20 -23.04 -29.91 6.79
N PRO A 21 -21.99 -30.76 6.66
CA PRO A 21 -20.97 -30.82 7.68
C PRO A 21 -20.22 -29.48 7.69
N LEU A 22 -19.98 -28.96 8.88
CA LEU A 22 -18.96 -27.96 9.16
C LEU A 22 -17.63 -28.50 8.63
N ALA A 23 -17.31 -28.21 7.37
CA ALA A 23 -15.96 -28.25 6.87
C ALA A 23 -15.23 -27.11 7.57
N ALA A 24 -14.59 -27.43 8.69
CA ALA A 24 -13.50 -26.62 9.21
C ALA A 24 -12.51 -26.46 8.06
N CYS A 25 -12.35 -25.23 7.57
CA CYS A 25 -11.23 -24.87 6.71
C CYS A 25 -9.97 -24.94 7.58
N ALA A 26 -9.43 -26.15 7.75
CA ALA A 26 -8.06 -26.33 8.16
C ALA A 26 -7.22 -25.79 6.99
N PHE A 27 -6.68 -24.59 7.15
CA PHE A 27 -5.64 -24.10 6.27
C PHE A 27 -4.39 -24.92 6.60
N GLU A 28 -4.16 -25.98 5.84
CA GLU A 28 -2.94 -26.78 5.94
C GLU A 28 -1.74 -25.85 5.77
N GLY A 29 -0.79 -25.98 6.70
CA GLY A 29 0.21 -24.98 7.05
C GLY A 29 1.04 -24.42 5.90
N ALA A 30 1.61 -23.25 6.15
CA ALA A 30 2.66 -22.66 5.34
C ALA A 30 3.81 -23.68 5.17
N ALA A 31 3.83 -24.35 4.02
CA ALA A 31 4.88 -25.31 3.72
C ALA A 31 6.24 -24.62 3.65
N ASP A 32 7.22 -25.17 4.39
CA ASP A 32 8.62 -24.73 4.43
C ASP A 32 9.21 -24.64 3.01
N LEU A 33 9.40 -23.41 2.51
CA LEU A 33 9.89 -23.14 1.16
C LEU A 33 11.35 -23.60 0.96
N ARG A 34 12.07 -23.94 2.04
CA ARG A 34 13.48 -24.36 1.97
C ARG A 34 13.68 -25.78 1.45
N ASN A 35 12.63 -26.59 1.42
CA ASN A 35 12.72 -28.00 1.00
C ASN A 35 11.81 -28.33 -0.19
N ARG A 36 11.37 -27.32 -0.95
CA ARG A 36 10.58 -27.54 -2.17
C ARG A 36 11.48 -27.92 -3.34
N PRO A 37 11.07 -28.87 -4.19
CA PRO A 37 11.80 -29.23 -5.38
C PRO A 37 11.88 -28.02 -6.33
N CYS A 38 13.05 -27.81 -6.92
CA CYS A 38 13.33 -26.66 -7.78
C CYS A 38 12.30 -26.51 -8.92
N VAL A 39 11.79 -27.64 -9.42
CA VAL A 39 10.80 -27.69 -10.49
C VAL A 39 9.47 -27.05 -10.14
N ASP A 40 9.21 -26.66 -8.89
CA ASP A 40 8.00 -25.93 -8.50
C ASP A 40 8.07 -24.45 -8.91
N CYS A 41 9.27 -23.86 -8.81
CA CYS A 41 9.51 -22.46 -9.14
C CYS A 41 10.03 -22.27 -10.56
N HIS A 42 10.69 -23.27 -11.14
CA HIS A 42 11.31 -23.17 -12.47
C HIS A 42 10.46 -23.83 -13.56
N ALA A 43 10.23 -23.11 -14.66
CA ALA A 43 9.53 -23.56 -15.86
C ALA A 43 10.41 -24.45 -16.77
N CYS A 44 11.73 -24.41 -16.57
CA CYS A 44 12.71 -25.17 -17.34
C CYS A 44 13.53 -26.08 -16.43
N ASN A 45 14.04 -27.18 -16.99
CA ASN A 45 14.79 -28.20 -16.24
C ASN A 45 16.27 -27.83 -16.00
N ALA A 46 16.76 -26.73 -16.58
CA ALA A 46 18.14 -26.28 -16.46
C ALA A 46 18.22 -24.74 -16.36
N PRO A 47 17.77 -24.14 -15.25
CA PRO A 47 17.86 -22.69 -15.05
C PRO A 47 19.32 -22.25 -14.89
N THR A 48 19.67 -21.10 -15.49
CA THR A 48 20.95 -20.42 -15.23
C THR A 48 20.72 -19.14 -14.45
N ARG A 49 21.79 -18.52 -13.94
CA ARG A 49 21.69 -17.25 -13.23
C ARG A 49 21.15 -16.14 -14.15
N GLU A 50 21.55 -16.18 -15.41
CA GLU A 50 21.19 -15.23 -16.45
C GLU A 50 19.79 -15.52 -17.03
N ALA A 51 19.35 -16.78 -16.99
CA ALA A 51 18.04 -17.23 -17.44
C ALA A 51 17.41 -18.18 -16.42
N PRO A 52 16.85 -17.64 -15.31
CA PRO A 52 16.36 -18.45 -14.22
C PRO A 52 15.02 -19.13 -14.52
N CYS A 53 14.36 -18.86 -15.65
CA CYS A 53 13.11 -19.53 -16.06
C CYS A 53 12.03 -19.59 -14.94
N LEU A 54 11.90 -18.60 -14.07
CA LEU A 54 10.94 -18.70 -12.97
C LEU A 54 9.51 -18.66 -13.51
N ARG A 55 8.66 -19.60 -13.06
CA ARG A 55 7.21 -19.49 -13.28
C ARG A 55 6.70 -18.27 -12.52
N GLY A 56 5.71 -17.59 -13.09
CA GLY A 56 4.99 -16.55 -12.38
C GLY A 56 4.52 -17.12 -11.04
N CYS A 57 4.92 -16.50 -9.93
CA CYS A 57 4.49 -16.93 -8.62
C CYS A 57 2.97 -16.74 -8.57
N PRO A 58 2.15 -17.80 -8.35
CA PRO A 58 0.73 -17.65 -8.15
C PRO A 58 0.55 -17.06 -6.76
N ARG A 59 0.85 -15.77 -6.60
CA ARG A 59 0.42 -15.03 -5.43
C ARG A 59 -1.10 -15.07 -5.47
N PRO A 60 -1.81 -15.46 -4.40
CA PRO A 60 -3.24 -15.24 -4.26
C PRO A 60 -3.66 -13.75 -4.29
N HIS A 61 -2.76 -12.85 -4.69
CA HIS A 61 -2.87 -11.40 -4.63
C HIS A 61 -2.88 -10.74 -6.01
N GLU A 62 -3.40 -11.44 -7.03
CA GLU A 62 -4.06 -10.76 -8.15
C GLU A 62 -5.57 -10.59 -7.89
N VAL A 63 -5.98 -10.54 -6.61
CA VAL A 63 -7.15 -9.72 -6.31
C VAL A 63 -6.68 -8.30 -6.59
N ALA A 64 -7.00 -7.82 -7.80
CA ALA A 64 -6.90 -6.40 -8.14
C ALA A 64 -7.33 -5.61 -6.89
N PRO A 65 -6.55 -4.61 -6.44
CA PRO A 65 -6.89 -3.83 -5.25
C PRO A 65 -8.35 -3.45 -5.39
N THR A 66 -9.19 -4.03 -4.51
CA THR A 66 -10.63 -3.90 -4.68
C THR A 66 -10.89 -2.41 -4.54
N PRO A 67 -11.53 -1.76 -5.53
CA PRO A 67 -11.70 -0.33 -5.51
C PRO A 67 -12.30 0.06 -4.17
N ILE A 68 -11.55 0.85 -3.41
CA ILE A 68 -12.06 1.42 -2.18
C ILE A 68 -13.26 2.27 -2.62
N PRO A 69 -14.47 2.05 -2.07
CA PRO A 69 -15.66 2.74 -2.52
C PRO A 69 -15.43 4.25 -2.51
N ALA A 70 -15.88 4.95 -3.55
CA ALA A 70 -15.79 6.42 -3.63
C ALA A 70 -16.51 7.16 -2.48
N THR A 71 -17.29 6.45 -1.66
CA THR A 71 -17.89 6.99 -0.43
C THR A 71 -16.94 6.98 0.77
N ALA A 72 -15.84 6.22 0.73
CA ALA A 72 -14.81 6.22 1.77
C ALA A 72 -13.93 7.49 1.76
N THR A 73 -14.01 8.32 0.72
CA THR A 73 -13.26 9.58 0.62
C THR A 73 -13.94 10.75 1.34
N ALA A 74 -15.22 10.64 1.71
CA ALA A 74 -15.95 11.72 2.39
C ALA A 74 -15.54 11.89 3.87
N ASP A 75 -15.10 10.81 4.52
CA ASP A 75 -14.77 10.78 5.95
C ASP A 75 -13.31 10.32 6.19
N ILE A 76 -12.35 10.90 5.45
CA ILE A 76 -10.91 10.67 5.69
C ILE A 76 -10.50 11.46 6.94
N PRO A 77 -10.00 10.81 8.02
CA PRO A 77 -9.54 11.53 9.21
C PRO A 77 -8.31 12.39 8.90
N ASP A 78 -8.29 13.60 9.46
CA ASP A 78 -7.18 14.55 9.27
C ASP A 78 -5.87 14.01 9.86
N PHE A 79 -5.94 13.41 11.06
CA PHE A 79 -4.77 12.87 11.76
C PHE A 79 -5.09 11.60 12.56
N PHE A 80 -4.05 10.80 12.80
CA PHE A 80 -4.05 9.69 13.76
C PHE A 80 -2.86 9.84 14.72
N VAL A 81 -3.02 9.35 15.94
CA VAL A 81 -1.91 9.21 16.88
C VAL A 81 -1.51 7.74 16.92
N LEU A 82 -0.29 7.42 16.50
CA LEU A 82 0.25 6.07 16.55
C LEU A 82 1.08 5.92 17.82
N ASP A 83 0.46 5.40 18.86
CA ASP A 83 1.02 5.31 20.21
C ASP A 83 1.39 3.89 20.65
N GLN A 84 1.11 2.89 19.81
CA GLN A 84 1.16 1.47 20.20
C GLN A 84 2.57 0.95 20.48
N LEU A 85 3.61 1.72 20.16
CA LEU A 85 5.03 1.37 20.29
C LEU A 85 5.86 2.53 20.89
N SER A 86 5.33 3.18 21.93
CA SER A 86 5.88 4.44 22.46
C SER A 86 6.76 4.28 23.70
N ASP A 87 7.52 3.18 23.83
CA ASP A 87 8.34 2.92 25.02
C ASP A 87 9.64 3.74 25.03
N LEU A 88 10.35 3.74 23.90
CA LEU A 88 11.64 4.44 23.72
C LEU A 88 11.48 5.82 23.05
N TYR A 89 10.41 5.97 22.29
CA TYR A 89 10.07 7.19 21.56
C TYR A 89 8.63 7.60 21.89
N GLY A 90 8.29 8.86 21.68
CA GLY A 90 6.94 9.38 21.79
C GLY A 90 6.04 8.85 20.67
N PRO A 91 4.72 9.08 20.78
CA PRO A 91 3.77 8.72 19.74
C PRO A 91 4.05 9.50 18.45
N VAL A 92 3.74 8.88 17.31
CA VAL A 92 3.80 9.56 16.00
C VAL A 92 2.45 10.24 15.75
N PHE A 93 2.47 11.55 15.50
CA PHE A 93 1.32 12.27 14.97
C PHE A 93 1.31 12.11 13.46
N PHE A 94 0.38 11.31 12.93
CA PHE A 94 0.32 11.00 11.51
C PHE A 94 -0.77 11.85 10.82
N PRO A 95 -0.42 12.84 9.97
CA PRO A 95 -1.39 13.64 9.22
C PRO A 95 -1.96 12.81 8.06
N HIS A 96 -2.92 11.94 8.37
CA HIS A 96 -3.46 10.93 7.47
C HIS A 96 -4.09 11.49 6.21
N LYS A 97 -4.90 12.55 6.30
CA LYS A 97 -5.53 13.16 5.12
C LYS A 97 -4.51 13.73 4.15
N LEU A 98 -3.47 14.39 4.65
CA LEU A 98 -2.38 14.90 3.81
C LEU A 98 -1.72 13.76 3.03
N HIS A 99 -1.41 12.65 3.69
CA HIS A 99 -0.83 11.48 3.01
C HIS A 99 -1.81 10.87 2.00
N ALA A 100 -3.10 10.76 2.35
CA ALA A 100 -4.11 10.24 1.44
C ALA A 100 -4.27 11.10 0.17
N ASP A 101 -4.23 12.43 0.31
CA ASP A 101 -4.29 13.37 -0.80
C ASP A 101 -3.06 13.24 -1.71
N MET A 102 -1.87 13.10 -1.12
CA MET A 102 -0.61 12.89 -1.87
C MET A 102 -0.62 11.59 -2.69
N GLU A 103 -1.19 10.52 -2.14
CA GLU A 103 -1.28 9.21 -2.83
C GLU A 103 -2.37 9.16 -3.92
N GLY A 104 -3.16 10.23 -4.09
CA GLY A 104 -4.19 10.32 -5.14
C GLY A 104 -3.65 10.18 -6.57
N MET A 105 -2.37 10.51 -6.80
CA MET A 105 -1.69 10.36 -8.09
C MET A 105 -1.05 8.97 -8.29
N ALA A 106 -0.97 8.17 -7.22
CA ALA A 106 -0.38 6.84 -7.20
C ALA A 106 -1.46 5.75 -7.23
N GLN A 107 -1.55 4.89 -6.21
CA GLN A 107 -2.57 3.85 -6.07
C GLN A 107 -3.62 4.19 -5.00
N GLY A 108 -3.67 5.44 -4.55
CA GLY A 108 -4.62 5.92 -3.54
C GLY A 108 -4.46 5.20 -2.21
N CYS A 109 -5.58 4.93 -1.52
CA CYS A 109 -5.51 4.36 -0.18
C CYS A 109 -4.94 2.93 -0.16
N ALA A 110 -4.96 2.20 -1.27
CA ALA A 110 -4.38 0.85 -1.36
C ALA A 110 -2.85 0.83 -1.20
N VAL A 111 -2.17 1.98 -1.36
CA VAL A 111 -0.72 2.10 -1.11
C VAL A 111 -0.36 1.76 0.33
N CYS A 112 -1.19 2.18 1.29
CA CYS A 112 -1.01 1.93 2.72
C CYS A 112 -1.93 0.82 3.23
N HIS A 113 -3.20 0.87 2.83
CA HIS A 113 -4.25 -0.08 3.23
C HIS A 113 -4.28 -1.30 2.32
N HIS A 114 -3.13 -1.92 2.17
CA HIS A 114 -2.94 -3.09 1.31
C HIS A 114 -3.64 -4.34 1.87
N HIS A 115 -3.95 -5.29 0.98
CA HIS A 115 -4.50 -6.61 1.34
C HIS A 115 -5.73 -6.59 2.25
N ASN A 116 -6.49 -5.48 2.26
CA ASN A 116 -7.68 -5.38 3.06
C ASN A 116 -8.83 -6.20 2.47
N PRO A 117 -9.74 -6.71 3.32
CA PRO A 117 -10.99 -7.29 2.85
C PRO A 117 -11.80 -6.28 2.02
N PRO A 118 -12.54 -6.73 0.99
CA PRO A 118 -13.37 -5.85 0.17
C PRO A 118 -14.27 -4.93 1.02
N GLY A 119 -14.24 -3.64 0.71
CA GLY A 119 -15.08 -2.63 1.36
C GLY A 119 -14.72 -2.29 2.81
N LYS A 120 -13.55 -2.72 3.31
CA LYS A 120 -13.07 -2.37 4.65
C LYS A 120 -11.68 -1.77 4.60
N ILE A 121 -11.44 -0.79 5.48
CA ILE A 121 -10.12 -0.19 5.70
C ILE A 121 -9.73 -0.53 7.13
N LEU A 122 -8.73 -1.40 7.29
CA LEU A 122 -8.23 -1.82 8.60
C LEU A 122 -6.95 -1.07 8.96
N GLY A 123 -6.74 -0.86 10.25
CA GLY A 123 -5.48 -0.36 10.80
C GLY A 123 -4.40 -1.44 10.77
N CYS A 124 -3.13 -1.02 10.71
CA CYS A 124 -1.98 -1.92 10.56
C CYS A 124 -1.95 -3.02 11.64
N LYS A 125 -2.33 -2.69 12.89
CA LYS A 125 -2.29 -3.61 14.03
C LYS A 125 -3.22 -4.82 13.87
N GLU A 126 -4.30 -4.71 13.10
CA GLU A 126 -5.23 -5.83 12.88
C GLU A 126 -4.54 -7.05 12.25
N CYS A 127 -3.51 -6.81 11.42
CA CYS A 127 -2.72 -7.87 10.81
C CYS A 127 -1.27 -7.91 11.33
N HIS A 128 -0.68 -6.79 11.71
CA HIS A 128 0.72 -6.69 12.11
C HIS A 128 0.93 -6.64 13.63
N GLY A 129 -0.14 -6.70 14.44
CA GLY A 129 -0.06 -6.59 15.90
C GLY A 129 0.54 -7.81 16.61
N GLY A 130 0.66 -8.94 15.92
CA GLY A 130 1.29 -10.16 16.45
C GLY A 130 2.82 -10.12 16.44
N PRO A 131 3.48 -11.10 17.08
CA PRO A 131 4.92 -11.25 16.99
C PRO A 131 5.35 -11.49 15.54
N SER A 132 6.53 -11.00 15.17
CA SER A 132 7.11 -11.30 13.85
C SER A 132 7.29 -12.80 13.70
N ASN A 133 6.75 -13.38 12.64
CA ASN A 133 6.92 -14.79 12.32
C ASN A 133 8.12 -14.96 11.37
N PRO A 134 9.23 -15.61 11.79
CA PRO A 134 10.39 -15.86 10.93
C PRO A 134 10.06 -16.72 9.70
N GLU A 135 8.98 -17.51 9.76
CA GLU A 135 8.52 -18.35 8.64
C GLU A 135 7.66 -17.57 7.65
N HIS A 136 7.17 -16.37 8.03
CA HIS A 136 6.37 -15.51 7.19
C HIS A 136 6.97 -14.09 7.09
N LEU A 137 8.17 -14.00 6.51
CA LEU A 137 8.92 -12.74 6.34
C LEU A 137 8.16 -11.66 5.54
N GLY A 138 7.15 -12.05 4.77
CA GLY A 138 6.27 -11.15 4.02
C GLY A 138 5.39 -10.26 4.93
N GLN A 139 5.07 -10.73 6.14
CA GLN A 139 4.24 -10.02 7.11
C GLN A 139 5.08 -9.66 8.34
N PRO A 140 5.73 -8.48 8.36
CA PRO A 140 6.51 -8.04 9.52
C PRO A 140 5.59 -7.78 10.73
N GLY A 141 6.17 -7.74 11.94
CA GLY A 141 5.47 -7.19 13.09
C GLY A 141 5.24 -5.68 12.95
N LEU A 142 4.42 -5.10 13.83
CA LEU A 142 3.91 -3.71 13.73
C LEU A 142 5.02 -2.67 13.54
N LYS A 143 6.11 -2.76 14.30
CA LYS A 143 7.28 -1.87 14.15
C LYS A 143 7.86 -1.92 12.75
N GLY A 144 8.04 -3.13 12.21
CA GLY A 144 8.58 -3.33 10.88
C GLY A 144 7.61 -2.88 9.78
N ALA A 145 6.30 -3.09 9.98
CA ALA A 145 5.27 -2.63 9.06
C ALA A 145 5.30 -1.10 8.91
N TYR A 146 5.25 -0.36 10.02
CA TYR A 146 5.33 1.10 10.00
C TYR A 146 6.63 1.59 9.36
N HIS A 147 7.79 1.13 9.82
CA HIS A 147 9.07 1.61 9.28
C HIS A 147 9.25 1.29 7.80
N ARG A 148 8.82 0.10 7.34
CA ARG A 148 8.93 -0.24 5.91
C ARG A 148 8.00 0.62 5.06
N GLN A 149 6.76 0.82 5.48
CA GLN A 149 5.79 1.62 4.73
C GLN A 149 6.19 3.10 4.69
N CYS A 150 6.41 3.70 5.86
CA CYS A 150 6.68 5.14 5.99
C CYS A 150 8.04 5.50 5.37
N LEU A 151 9.11 4.75 5.71
CA LEU A 151 10.44 5.09 5.22
C LEU A 151 10.61 4.78 3.73
N SER A 152 9.87 3.83 3.15
CA SER A 152 9.98 3.56 1.71
C SER A 152 9.66 4.79 0.89
N CYS A 153 8.55 5.47 1.19
CA CYS A 153 8.16 6.68 0.48
C CYS A 153 9.09 7.86 0.84
N HIS A 154 9.35 8.11 2.12
CA HIS A 154 10.21 9.23 2.53
C HIS A 154 11.64 9.15 1.99
N ARG A 155 12.20 7.94 1.84
CA ARG A 155 13.51 7.75 1.18
C ARG A 155 13.51 8.18 -0.28
N GLU A 156 12.39 8.04 -0.96
CA GLU A 156 12.29 8.28 -2.39
C GLU A 156 12.18 9.77 -2.71
N TRP A 157 11.41 10.54 -1.94
CA TRP A 157 11.06 11.91 -2.32
C TRP A 157 11.63 13.01 -1.41
N SER A 158 11.66 12.82 -0.09
CA SER A 158 12.21 13.84 0.83
C SER A 158 13.66 13.57 1.21
N HIS A 159 14.07 12.29 1.18
CA HIS A 159 15.35 11.80 1.72
C HIS A 159 15.54 12.05 3.23
N GLU A 160 14.50 12.57 3.91
CA GLU A 160 14.50 12.79 5.35
C GLU A 160 14.01 11.53 6.06
N THR A 161 14.95 10.81 6.69
CA THR A 161 14.67 9.55 7.38
C THR A 161 15.19 9.51 8.81
N ASP A 162 15.51 10.67 9.37
CA ASP A 162 15.95 10.77 10.76
C ASP A 162 14.83 10.38 11.72
N CYS A 163 15.17 9.68 12.79
CA CYS A 163 14.20 9.12 13.74
C CYS A 163 13.25 10.18 14.31
N ALA A 164 13.81 11.36 14.62
CA ALA A 164 13.11 12.46 15.28
C ALA A 164 12.11 13.20 14.38
N VAL A 165 12.13 12.95 13.06
CA VAL A 165 11.18 13.55 12.11
C VAL A 165 9.77 12.98 12.34
N CYS A 166 9.67 11.70 12.71
CA CYS A 166 8.37 11.04 12.94
C CYS A 166 8.01 10.95 14.43
N HIS A 167 8.98 10.63 15.29
CA HIS A 167 8.74 10.43 16.71
C HIS A 167 9.93 10.90 17.57
N GLN A 168 9.65 11.62 18.64
CA GLN A 168 10.69 12.17 19.50
C GLN A 168 11.25 11.12 20.46
N PRO A 169 12.56 11.10 20.74
CA PRO A 169 13.11 10.24 21.78
C PRO A 169 12.50 10.59 23.14
N ARG A 170 12.32 9.58 23.99
CA ARG A 170 11.98 9.81 25.40
C ARG A 170 13.25 9.96 26.20
N GLU A 171 13.25 10.93 27.10
CA GLU A 171 14.26 11.05 28.15
C GLU A 171 13.60 10.89 29.51
N ASN A 172 14.17 10.02 30.36
CA ASN A 172 13.71 9.82 31.74
C ASN A 172 12.19 9.56 31.87
N GLY A 173 11.64 8.76 30.96
CA GLY A 173 10.21 8.38 30.95
C GLY A 173 9.24 9.48 30.51
N HIS A 174 9.71 10.69 30.22
CA HIS A 174 8.90 11.79 29.75
C HIS A 174 9.11 11.98 28.25
N ILE A 175 8.01 12.23 27.53
CA ILE A 175 8.08 12.76 26.17
C ILE A 175 8.64 14.16 26.31
N ILE A 176 9.78 14.45 25.66
CA ILE A 176 10.24 15.83 25.54
C ILE A 176 9.21 16.52 24.65
N PRO A 177 8.37 17.43 25.18
CA PRO A 177 7.37 18.08 24.36
C PRO A 177 8.11 19.02 23.43
N VAL A 178 8.06 18.74 22.13
CA VAL A 178 8.34 19.77 21.13
C VAL A 178 7.14 20.70 21.19
N THR A 179 7.37 21.95 21.61
CA THR A 179 6.43 23.00 21.25
C THR A 179 6.36 23.02 19.72
N PRO A 180 5.17 23.04 19.09
CA PRO A 180 5.06 23.20 17.65
C PRO A 180 5.68 24.55 17.29
N GLU A 181 6.97 24.53 16.96
CA GLU A 181 7.70 25.71 16.57
C GLU A 181 7.35 25.98 15.11
N ALA A 182 7.42 27.22 14.65
CA ALA A 182 7.00 27.55 13.28
C ALA A 182 7.78 26.75 12.22
N THR A 183 8.94 26.17 12.56
CA THR A 183 9.78 25.27 11.76
C THR A 183 9.36 23.79 11.80
N ASP A 184 8.44 23.41 12.67
CA ASP A 184 7.87 22.07 12.73
C ASP A 184 7.03 21.83 11.46
N ILE A 185 7.49 20.89 10.63
CA ILE A 185 6.91 20.57 9.33
C ILE A 185 5.60 19.78 9.51
N MET A 186 5.37 19.24 10.71
CA MET A 186 4.17 18.51 11.08
C MET A 186 2.94 19.40 10.97
N GLY A 187 2.15 19.21 9.91
CA GLY A 187 0.95 20.00 9.62
C GLY A 187 1.13 21.14 8.63
N ARG A 188 2.32 21.35 8.05
CA ARG A 188 2.45 22.18 6.85
C ARG A 188 1.85 21.43 5.66
N LEU A 189 0.75 21.96 5.13
CA LEU A 189 0.18 21.50 3.87
C LEU A 189 1.27 21.52 2.80
N HIS A 190 1.42 20.40 2.09
CA HIS A 190 2.32 20.31 0.95
C HIS A 190 1.96 21.45 -0.02
N PRO A 191 2.90 22.34 -0.38
CA PRO A 191 2.57 23.50 -1.19
C PRO A 191 2.08 23.06 -2.57
N ASN A 192 1.09 23.77 -3.11
CA ASN A 192 0.58 23.48 -4.45
C ASN A 192 1.73 23.50 -5.46
N VAL A 193 1.93 22.36 -6.12
CA VAL A 193 2.94 22.20 -7.16
C VAL A 193 2.61 23.16 -8.30
N LYS A 194 3.56 24.02 -8.67
CA LYS A 194 3.39 24.91 -9.82
C LYS A 194 3.47 24.07 -11.10
N PRO A 195 2.43 24.07 -11.95
CA PRO A 195 2.48 23.30 -13.18
C PRO A 195 3.53 23.88 -14.14
N PRO A 196 4.16 23.05 -14.98
CA PRO A 196 5.07 23.52 -16.03
C PRO A 196 4.29 24.35 -17.07
N GLY A 197 5.01 25.18 -17.84
CA GLY A 197 4.40 26.08 -18.82
C GLY A 197 3.88 25.36 -20.07
N LYS A 198 4.78 25.07 -21.01
CA LYS A 198 4.48 24.35 -22.26
C LYS A 198 5.57 23.35 -22.59
N TRP A 199 5.18 22.26 -23.24
CA TRP A 199 6.07 21.22 -23.74
C TRP A 199 5.99 21.21 -25.27
N VAL A 200 7.14 21.09 -25.94
CA VAL A 200 7.22 21.05 -27.40
C VAL A 200 7.80 19.71 -27.82
N TYR A 201 7.00 18.90 -28.48
CA TYR A 201 7.38 17.59 -29.01
C TYR A 201 7.70 17.71 -30.49
N LYS A 202 8.88 17.24 -30.90
CA LYS A 202 9.25 17.14 -32.32
C LYS A 202 8.71 15.81 -32.85
N THR A 203 8.05 15.83 -34.00
CA THR A 203 7.55 14.64 -34.68
C THR A 203 8.28 14.46 -36.02
N PRO A 204 9.55 14.01 -35.98
CA PRO A 204 10.38 13.88 -37.18
C PRO A 204 9.84 12.85 -38.17
N ASP A 205 9.05 11.87 -37.70
CA ASP A 205 8.45 10.83 -38.53
C ASP A 205 7.19 11.31 -39.28
N MET A 206 6.76 12.56 -39.09
CA MET A 206 5.70 13.15 -39.92
C MET A 206 6.27 13.59 -41.28
N PRO A 207 5.49 13.48 -42.37
CA PRO A 207 5.96 13.74 -43.75
C PRO A 207 6.61 15.11 -43.97
N GLU A 208 6.27 16.12 -43.16
CA GLU A 208 6.78 17.49 -43.25
C GLU A 208 7.63 17.91 -42.03
N GLY A 209 7.88 17.00 -41.09
CA GLY A 209 8.51 17.33 -39.81
C GLY A 209 7.63 18.25 -38.95
N GLY A 210 6.75 17.65 -38.15
CA GLY A 210 5.80 18.40 -37.33
C GLY A 210 6.38 18.82 -35.97
N VAL A 211 5.73 19.80 -35.35
CA VAL A 211 5.86 20.07 -33.91
C VAL A 211 4.48 20.05 -33.27
N VAL A 212 4.37 19.38 -32.13
CA VAL A 212 3.17 19.39 -31.29
C VAL A 212 3.51 20.13 -30.01
N THR A 213 2.75 21.19 -29.72
CA THR A 213 2.93 21.95 -28.47
C THR A 213 1.81 21.59 -27.50
N PHE A 214 2.17 21.16 -26.30
CA PHE A 214 1.25 20.91 -25.20
C PHE A 214 1.34 22.05 -24.18
N HIS A 215 0.23 22.76 -24.02
CA HIS A 215 0.11 23.90 -23.10
C HIS A 215 -0.44 23.41 -21.75
N HIS A 216 0.44 23.06 -20.83
CA HIS A 216 0.06 22.43 -19.58
C HIS A 216 -0.73 23.38 -18.66
N GLY A 217 -0.36 24.66 -18.63
CA GLY A 217 -1.09 25.67 -17.86
C GLY A 217 -2.55 25.84 -18.31
N GLU A 218 -2.81 25.78 -19.62
CA GLU A 218 -4.17 25.91 -20.18
C GLU A 218 -5.06 24.72 -19.80
N HIS A 219 -4.49 23.51 -19.71
CA HIS A 219 -5.24 22.32 -19.30
C HIS A 219 -5.78 22.40 -17.87
N ILE A 220 -5.04 23.04 -16.97
CA ILE A 220 -5.49 23.25 -15.59
C ILE A 220 -6.39 24.50 -15.50
N GLN A 221 -5.96 25.62 -16.09
CA GLN A 221 -6.59 26.92 -15.87
C GLN A 221 -7.80 27.17 -16.75
N LEU A 222 -7.77 26.71 -18.00
CA LEU A 222 -8.85 26.92 -18.97
C LEU A 222 -9.80 25.74 -19.01
N PHE A 223 -9.26 24.51 -19.03
CA PHE A 223 -10.08 23.29 -19.12
C PHE A 223 -10.45 22.71 -17.75
N GLY A 224 -9.90 23.24 -16.66
CA GLY A 224 -10.26 22.85 -15.29
C GLY A 224 -9.87 21.41 -14.92
N LEU A 225 -8.91 20.82 -15.64
CA LEU A 225 -8.48 19.44 -15.41
C LEU A 225 -7.66 19.35 -14.11
N ALA A 226 -7.99 18.38 -13.27
CA ALA A 226 -7.21 18.03 -12.09
C ALA A 226 -5.94 17.24 -12.50
N CYS A 227 -4.88 17.35 -11.70
CA CYS A 227 -3.60 16.70 -11.97
C CYS A 227 -3.75 15.19 -12.16
N VAL A 228 -4.56 14.54 -11.31
CA VAL A 228 -4.83 13.09 -11.31
C VAL A 228 -5.56 12.60 -12.58
N GLU A 229 -6.08 13.49 -13.40
CA GLU A 229 -6.73 13.10 -14.65
C GLU A 229 -5.70 12.65 -15.70
N CYS A 230 -4.50 13.23 -15.67
CA CYS A 230 -3.39 12.88 -16.56
C CYS A 230 -2.26 12.14 -15.85
N HIS A 231 -1.94 12.53 -14.61
CA HIS A 231 -0.85 11.97 -13.82
C HIS A 231 -1.35 10.82 -12.94
N ARG A 232 -1.52 9.64 -13.54
CA ARG A 232 -1.96 8.41 -12.88
C ARG A 232 -0.81 7.43 -12.77
N LYS A 233 -0.71 6.72 -11.64
CA LYS A 233 0.39 5.80 -11.33
C LYS A 233 1.76 6.49 -11.36
N GLU A 234 1.80 7.78 -11.04
CA GLU A 234 3.06 8.52 -10.93
C GLU A 234 3.55 8.49 -9.48
N ASN A 235 4.86 8.59 -9.29
CA ASN A 235 5.50 8.65 -7.98
C ASN A 235 5.94 10.08 -7.63
N CYS A 236 6.16 10.33 -6.35
CA CYS A 236 6.50 11.65 -5.83
C CYS A 236 7.83 12.18 -6.39
N SER A 237 8.80 11.29 -6.66
CA SER A 237 10.12 11.64 -7.18
C SER A 237 10.08 12.27 -8.57
N ARG A 238 9.04 11.99 -9.38
CA ARG A 238 8.83 12.63 -10.68
C ARG A 238 8.63 14.15 -10.58
N CYS A 239 8.12 14.62 -9.45
CA CYS A 239 7.92 16.05 -9.17
C CYS A 239 8.99 16.64 -8.22
N HIS A 240 9.54 15.82 -7.30
CA HIS A 240 10.42 16.27 -6.22
C HIS A 240 11.91 15.91 -6.37
N GLY A 241 12.29 15.11 -7.36
CA GLY A 241 13.71 14.80 -7.62
C GLY A 241 14.46 16.03 -8.10
N GLY A 242 15.14 16.75 -7.19
CA GLY A 242 15.82 18.03 -7.40
C GLY A 242 16.97 18.05 -8.41
N THR A 243 17.15 17.00 -9.21
CA THR A 243 17.94 17.05 -10.45
C THR A 243 16.98 17.09 -11.62
N ALA A 244 17.14 18.08 -12.51
CA ALA A 244 16.45 18.18 -13.80
C ALA A 244 16.12 16.79 -14.34
N PRO A 245 14.88 16.57 -14.82
CA PRO A 245 14.29 15.25 -14.88
C PRO A 245 15.31 14.32 -15.48
N ASN A 246 15.73 13.33 -14.69
CA ASN A 246 16.20 12.09 -15.28
C ASN A 246 14.93 11.46 -15.87
N HIS A 247 14.39 12.14 -16.89
CA HIS A 247 13.50 11.58 -17.86
C HIS A 247 14.34 10.40 -18.32
N ARG A 248 13.98 9.19 -17.88
CA ARG A 248 13.87 8.15 -18.90
C ARG A 248 13.07 8.83 -19.99
N VAL A 249 13.77 9.30 -21.01
CA VAL A 249 13.15 9.75 -22.25
C VAL A 249 12.36 8.52 -22.63
N ARG A 250 11.05 8.56 -22.43
CA ARG A 250 10.17 7.48 -22.82
C ARG A 250 10.39 7.33 -24.31
N THR A 251 11.10 6.28 -24.71
CA THR A 251 11.33 5.96 -26.11
C THR A 251 10.03 5.51 -26.75
N ASP A 252 9.09 5.02 -25.93
CA ASP A 252 7.75 4.63 -26.30
C ASP A 252 6.72 5.40 -25.44
N PRO A 253 5.73 6.09 -26.05
CA PRO A 253 4.63 6.74 -25.33
C PRO A 253 3.75 5.81 -24.48
N HIS A 254 3.89 4.48 -24.58
CA HIS A 254 3.09 3.47 -23.88
C HIS A 254 3.83 2.67 -22.79
N GLU A 255 5.10 2.93 -22.51
CA GLU A 255 5.80 2.24 -21.42
C GLU A 255 5.36 2.77 -20.06
N ASP A 256 4.72 1.95 -19.22
CA ASP A 256 4.40 2.25 -17.80
C ASP A 256 5.67 2.62 -17.01
#